data_AF-A0A377K7I2-F1
#
_entry.id   AF-A0A377K7I2-F1
#
_cell.length_a   1.000
_cell.length_b   1.000
_cell.length_c   1.000
_cell.angle_alpha   90.00
_cell.angle_beta   90.00
_cell.angle_gamma   90.00
#
_symmetry.space_group_name_H-M   'P 1'
#
loop_
_entity.id
_entity.type
_entity.pdbx_description
1 polymer ?
#
loop_
_entity_poly.entity_id
_entity_poly.type
_entity_poly.pdbx_seq_one_letter_code
_entity_poly.pdbx_strand_id
1 'polypeptide(L)' 'MKLQQLRYIVEVVNHNLNVSSTAEGLYTSQPGISKQVRMLEDELGIQIFSPKRQAPDAGNASRTRNNSYRS' A
#
# COMPACT_ATOMS: atom_id res chain seq x y z
N MET A 1 -12.37 -15.11 9.46
CA MET A 1 -11.71 -14.05 10.24
C MET A 1 -10.66 -14.68 11.15
N LYS A 2 -9.46 -14.10 11.28
CA LYS A 2 -8.37 -14.58 12.15
C LYS A 2 -7.83 -13.45 13.03
N LEU A 3 -7.56 -13.74 14.32
CA LEU A 3 -7.03 -12.76 15.28
C LEU A 3 -5.71 -12.11 14.81
N GLN A 4 -4.88 -12.86 14.07
CA GLN A 4 -3.63 -12.36 13.52
C GLN A 4 -3.84 -11.21 12.50
N GLN A 5 -4.95 -11.20 11.76
CA GLN A 5 -5.27 -10.10 10.82
C GLN A 5 -5.56 -8.80 11.57
N LEU A 6 -6.27 -8.88 12.70
CA LEU A 6 -6.53 -7.74 13.58
C LEU A 6 -5.24 -7.21 14.22
N ARG A 7 -4.33 -8.10 14.64
CA ARG A 7 -3.01 -7.70 15.15
C ARG A 7 -2.23 -6.91 14.11
N TYR A 8 -2.27 -7.33 12.83
CA TYR A 8 -1.63 -6.57 11.76
C TYR A 8 -2.22 -5.17 11.59
N ILE A 9 -3.54 -5.01 11.68
CA ILE A 9 -4.17 -3.68 11.59
C ILE A 9 -3.68 -2.76 12.72
N VAL A 10 -3.73 -3.24 13.97
CA VAL A 10 -3.29 -2.47 15.13
C VAL A 10 -1.83 -2.05 14.98
N GLU A 11 -0.96 -2.96 14.55
CA GLU A 11 0.46 -2.66 14.38
C GLU A 11 0.73 -1.70 13.23
N VAL A 12 -0.01 -1.80 12.11
CA VAL A 12 0.11 -0.81 11.03
C VAL A 12 -0.28 0.58 11.52
N VAL A 13 -1.29 0.71 12.38
CA VAL A 13 -1.66 1.99 12.99
C VAL A 13 -0.58 2.48 13.95
N ASN A 14 -0.02 1.61 14.79
CA ASN A 14 1.09 1.95 15.71
C ASN A 14 2.34 2.42 14.96
N HIS A 15 2.57 1.92 13.74
CA HIS A 15 3.68 2.32 12.87
C HIS A 15 3.29 3.45 11.90
N ASN A 16 2.33 4.30 12.25
CA ASN A 16 1.92 5.48 11.45
C ASN A 16 1.53 5.13 10.00
N LEU A 17 0.82 4.02 9.80
CA LEU A 17 0.42 3.49 8.49
C LEU A 17 1.59 3.07 7.59
N ASN A 18 2.79 2.88 8.14
CA ASN A 18 3.95 2.39 7.42
C ASN A 18 4.03 0.86 7.49
N VAL A 19 3.54 0.20 6.44
CA VAL A 19 3.52 -1.27 6.34
C VAL A 19 4.94 -1.87 6.33
N SER A 20 5.95 -1.16 5.80
CA SER A 20 7.33 -1.64 5.79
C SER A 20 7.90 -1.68 7.21
N SER A 21 7.76 -0.58 7.96
CA SER A 21 8.18 -0.52 9.37
C SER A 21 7.42 -1.53 10.24
N THR A 22 6.14 -1.75 9.95
CA THR A 22 5.34 -2.78 10.63
C THR A 22 5.90 -4.18 10.39
N ALA A 23 6.33 -4.48 9.16
CA ALA A 23 6.87 -5.79 8.80
C ALA A 23 8.18 -6.08 9.53
N GLU A 24 9.04 -5.07 9.64
CA GLU A 24 10.27 -5.13 10.44
C GLU A 24 9.96 -5.37 11.92
N GLY A 25 9.04 -4.62 12.52
CA GLY A 25 8.65 -4.77 13.93
C GLY A 25 8.00 -6.11 14.26
N LEU A 26 7.33 -6.74 13.29
CA LEU A 26 6.69 -8.04 13.44
C LEU A 26 7.53 -9.22 12.93
N TYR A 27 8.78 -8.99 12.52
CA TYR A 27 9.67 -10.01 11.95
C TYR A 27 9.01 -10.81 10.83
N THR A 28 8.29 -10.10 9.95
CA THR A 28 7.53 -10.70 8.84
C THR A 28 7.74 -9.92 7.55
N SER A 29 7.11 -10.37 6.46
CA SER A 29 7.22 -9.70 5.16
C SER A 29 6.06 -8.74 4.94
N GLN A 30 6.34 -7.59 4.33
CA GLN A 30 5.33 -6.61 3.93
C GLN A 30 4.24 -7.23 3.02
N PRO A 31 4.56 -8.08 2.01
CA PRO A 31 3.53 -8.79 1.23
C PRO A 31 2.63 -9.68 2.09
N GLY A 32 3.18 -10.31 3.14
CA GLY A 32 2.42 -11.12 4.09
C GLY A 32 1.40 -10.30 4.85
N ILE A 33 1.81 -9.13 5.36
CA ILE A 33 0.91 -8.19 6.05
C ILE A 33 -0.17 -7.69 5.10
N SER A 34 0.21 -7.17 3.92
CA SER A 34 -0.75 -6.65 2.94
C SER A 34 -1.77 -7.70 2.51
N LYS A 35 -1.37 -8.95 2.30
CA LYS A 35 -2.28 -10.05 1.97
C LYS A 35 -3.28 -10.32 3.10
N GLN A 36 -2.82 -10.35 4.35
CA GLN A 36 -3.66 -10.70 5.50
C GLN A 36 -4.70 -9.61 5.79
N VAL A 37 -4.30 -8.34 5.64
CA VAL A 37 -5.20 -7.20 5.73
C VAL A 37 -6.23 -7.22 4.59
N ARG A 38 -5.79 -7.42 3.34
CA ARG A 38 -6.67 -7.51 2.18
C ARG A 38 -7.72 -8.60 2.34
N MET A 39 -7.32 -9.79 2.80
CA MET A 39 -8.25 -10.88 3.06
C MET A 39 -9.31 -10.52 4.11
N LEU A 40 -8.96 -9.70 5.11
CA LEU A 40 -9.91 -9.25 6.12
C LEU A 40 -10.83 -8.15 5.57
N GLU A 41 -10.32 -7.22 4.78
CA GLU A 41 -11.11 -6.23 4.04
C GLU A 41 -12.14 -6.91 3.13
N ASP A 42 -11.72 -7.91 2.36
CA ASP A 42 -12.58 -8.68 1.46
C ASP A 42 -13.65 -9.48 2.24
N GLU A 43 -13.28 -10.05 3.39
CA GLU A 43 -14.22 -10.79 4.26
C GLU A 43 -15.27 -9.88 4.90
N LEU A 44 -14.87 -8.67 5.32
CA LEU A 44 -15.75 -7.69 5.95
C LEU A 44 -16.53 -6.83 4.94
N GLY A 45 -16.13 -6.83 3.67
CA GLY A 45 -16.71 -5.96 2.63
C GLY A 45 -16.41 -4.48 2.83
N ILE A 46 -15.34 -4.14 3.55
CA ILE A 46 -14.94 -2.76 3.85
C ILE A 46 -13.47 -2.54 3.50
N GLN A 47 -13.11 -1.30 3.17
CA GLN A 47 -11.73 -0.89 2.98
C GLN A 47 -11.21 -0.23 4.27
N ILE A 48 -10.15 -0.78 4.85
CA ILE A 48 -9.55 -0.33 6.10
C ILE A 48 -8.42 0.67 5.81
N PHE A 49 -7.59 0.39 4.80
CA PHE A 49 -6.53 1.32 4.38
C PHE A 49 -6.77 1.84 2.97
N SER A 50 -6.55 3.14 2.79
CA SER A 50 -6.56 3.76 1.47
C SER A 50 -5.30 3.39 0.70
N PRO A 51 -5.38 2.98 -0.58
CA PRO A 51 -4.21 2.77 -1.40
C PRO A 51 -3.43 4.08 -1.52
N LYS A 52 -2.10 3.98 -1.43
CA LYS A 52 -1.22 5.12 -1.67
C LYS A 52 -1.39 5.55 -3.13
N ARG A 53 -2.11 6.64 -3.37
CA ARG A 53 -2.14 7.28 -4.70
C ARG A 53 -0.75 7.81 -4.97
N GLN A 54 0.01 7.07 -5.77
CA GLN A 54 1.24 7.59 -6.36
C GLN A 54 0.80 8.61 -7.41
N ALA A 55 1.10 9.89 -7.19
CA ALA A 55 0.80 10.91 -8.18
C ALA A 55 1.48 10.51 -9.51
N PRO A 56 0.80 10.66 -10.65
CA PRO A 56 1.42 10.40 -11.94
C PRO A 56 2.69 11.25 -12.05
N ASP A 57 3.80 10.60 -12.42
CA ASP A 57 5.09 11.26 -12.62
C ASP A 57 4.91 12.41 -13.63
N ALA A 58 4.88 13.64 -13.12
CA ALA A 58 4.74 14.85 -13.92
C ALA A 58 5.90 15.04 -14.93
N GLY A 59 6.99 14.26 -14.78
CA GLY A 59 8.14 14.27 -15.69
C GLY A 59 7.92 13.57 -17.03
N ASN A 60 6.91 12.69 -17.17
CA ASN A 60 6.62 12.02 -18.44
C ASN A 60 5.94 12.95 -19.46
N ALA A 61 5.09 13.88 -18.98
CA ALA A 61 4.22 14.69 -19.84
C ALA A 61 5.01 15.68 -20.72
N SER A 62 6.23 16.05 -20.31
CA SER A 62 7.10 16.96 -21.04
C SER A 62 7.94 16.26 -22.13
N ARG A 63 8.21 14.96 -21.99
CA ARG A 63 9.00 14.21 -22.99
C ARG A 63 8.20 13.90 -24.26
N THR A 64 6.89 13.68 -24.13
CA THR A 64 6.03 13.37 -25.29
C THR A 64 5.77 14.59 -26.18
N ARG A 65 5.81 15.82 -25.66
CA ARG A 65 5.58 17.04 -26.47
C ARG A 65 6.80 17.50 -27.28
N ASN A 66 8.01 17.16 -26.88
CA ASN A 66 9.22 17.65 -27.56
C ASN A 66 9.64 16.80 -28.78
N ASN A 67 9.06 15.60 -28.96
CA ASN A 67 9.40 14.76 -30.11
C ASN A 67 8.50 14.99 -31.34
N SER A 68 7.46 15.83 -31.23
CA SER A 68 6.50 16.10 -32.31
C SER A 68 6.85 17.30 -33.21
N TYR A 69 7.98 17.98 -32.97
CA TYR A 69 8.45 19.11 -33.79
C TYR A 69 9.76 18.82 -34.53
N ARG A 70 10.21 17.56 -34.56
CA ARG A 70 11.45 17.14 -35.21
C ARG A 70 11.15 16.15 -36.33
N SER A 71 10.38 16.58 -37.32
CA SER A 71 10.21 15.95 -38.63
C SER A 71 9.91 17.03 -39.65
#